data_AF-A0A392RWV2-F1
#
_entry.id   AF-A0A392RWV2-F1
#
_cell.length_a   1.000
_cell.length_b   1.000
_cell.length_c   1.000
_cell.angle_alpha   90.00
_cell.angle_beta   90.00
_cell.angle_gamma   90.00
#
_symmetry.space_group_name_H-M   'P 1'
#
loop_
_entity.id
_entity.type
_entity.pdbx_description
1 polymer ?
#
loop_
_entity_poly.entity_id
_entity_poly.type
_entity_poly.pdbx_seq_one_letter_code
_entity_poly.pdbx_strand_id
1 'polypeptide(L)' 'MNTKQVKESLKECAVLFAVFALLKLESEVKMEELSVVCEFPDVFPRDVSDVPPEREMEFTIDLVP' A
#
# COMPACT_ATOMS: atom_id res chain seq x y z
N MET A 1 31.00 14.97 -9.17
CA MET A 1 30.25 13.75 -9.53
C MET A 1 30.24 13.60 -11.05
N ASN A 2 30.68 12.46 -11.59
CA ASN A 2 30.87 12.26 -13.03
C ASN A 2 29.57 11.77 -13.70
N THR A 3 29.21 12.33 -14.85
CA THR A 3 27.96 12.01 -15.57
C THR A 3 27.83 10.56 -16.03
N LYS A 4 28.94 9.85 -16.24
CA LYS A 4 28.94 8.41 -16.51
C LYS A 4 28.50 7.61 -15.28
N GLN A 5 29.04 7.99 -14.11
CA GLN A 5 28.74 7.34 -12.84
C GLN A 5 27.26 7.50 -12.44
N VAL A 6 26.67 8.69 -12.70
CA VAL A 6 25.23 8.92 -12.47
C VAL A 6 24.36 8.02 -13.35
N LYS A 7 24.75 7.82 -14.61
CA LYS A 7 24.02 6.95 -15.55
C LYS A 7 24.16 5.48 -15.17
N GLU A 8 25.32 5.05 -14.70
CA GLU A 8 25.56 3.70 -14.18
C GLU A 8 24.64 3.40 -12.99
N SER A 9 24.63 4.29 -11.99
CA SER A 9 23.78 4.14 -10.81
C SER A 9 22.28 4.19 -11.15
N LEU A 10 21.87 5.01 -12.13
CA LEU A 10 20.47 5.04 -12.56
C LEU A 10 20.04 3.72 -13.22
N LYS A 11 20.94 3.06 -13.97
CA LYS A 11 20.68 1.72 -14.53
C LYS A 11 20.57 0.66 -13.43
N GLU A 12 21.43 0.70 -12.43
CA GLU A 12 21.34 -0.18 -11.26
C GLU A 12 20.02 0.02 -10.50
N CYS A 13 19.59 1.26 -10.31
CA CYS A 13 18.28 1.57 -9.72
C CYS A 13 17.11 1.00 -10.55
N ALA A 14 17.20 1.05 -11.88
CA ALA A 14 16.17 0.49 -12.76
C ALA A 14 16.08 -1.04 -12.64
N VAL A 15 17.22 -1.72 -12.53
CA VAL A 15 17.27 -3.18 -12.30
C VAL A 15 16.70 -3.55 -10.93
N LEU A 16 17.10 -2.82 -9.89
CA LEU A 16 16.58 -3.04 -8.53
C LEU A 16 15.06 -2.84 -8.47
N PHE A 17 14.56 -1.79 -9.13
CA PHE A 17 13.13 -1.52 -9.21
C PHE A 17 12.37 -2.61 -9.97
N ALA A 18 12.92 -3.11 -11.09
CA ALA A 18 12.31 -4.20 -11.84
C ALA A 18 12.24 -5.49 -11.02
N VAL A 19 13.31 -5.85 -10.31
CA VAL A 19 13.32 -7.03 -9.41
C VAL A 19 12.30 -6.85 -8.28
N PHE A 20 12.23 -5.67 -7.66
CA PHE A 20 11.25 -5.38 -6.61
C PHE A 20 9.81 -5.45 -7.12
N ALA A 21 9.54 -4.94 -8.31
CA ALA A 21 8.23 -5.02 -8.95
C ALA A 21 7.85 -6.46 -9.26
N LEU A 22 8.78 -7.29 -9.74
CA LEU A 22 8.55 -8.72 -9.97
C LEU A 22 8.31 -9.48 -8.66
N LEU A 23 9.10 -9.22 -7.62
CA LEU A 23 8.89 -9.79 -6.29
C LEU A 23 7.54 -9.38 -5.69
N LYS A 24 7.12 -8.13 -5.92
CA LYS A 24 5.80 -7.65 -5.49
C LYS A 24 4.65 -8.24 -6.30
N LEU A 25 4.84 -8.44 -7.60
CA LEU A 25 3.87 -9.08 -8.49
C LEU A 25 3.71 -10.57 -8.14
N GLU A 26 4.82 -11.24 -7.81
CA GLU A 26 4.79 -12.60 -7.26
C GLU A 26 4.19 -12.63 -5.85
N SER A 27 4.42 -11.59 -5.02
CA SER A 27 3.82 -11.45 -3.69
C SER A 27 2.39 -10.92 -3.70
N GLU A 28 1.84 -10.54 -4.86
CA GLU A 28 0.40 -10.47 -5.11
C GLU A 28 -0.19 -11.90 -5.16
N VAL A 29 0.37 -12.79 -4.33
CA VAL A 29 -0.33 -13.90 -3.72
C VAL A 29 -1.53 -13.29 -3.02
N LYS A 30 -2.62 -13.21 -3.79
CA LYS A 30 -4.00 -13.29 -3.37
C LYS A 30 -4.20 -12.74 -1.97
N MET A 31 -4.70 -11.51 -1.86
CA MET A 31 -5.29 -11.01 -0.61
C MET A 31 -6.33 -11.99 -0.01
N GLU A 32 -6.79 -12.98 -0.81
CA GLU A 32 -7.58 -14.14 -0.41
C GLU A 32 -6.86 -15.13 0.55
N GLU A 33 -5.56 -15.02 0.83
CA GLU A 33 -4.83 -15.97 1.70
C GLU A 33 -4.55 -15.42 3.11
N LEU A 34 -4.86 -14.15 3.38
CA LEU A 34 -4.97 -13.68 4.76
C LEU A 34 -6.28 -14.25 5.34
N SER A 35 -6.19 -15.37 6.07
CA SER A 35 -7.35 -16.06 6.68
C SER A 35 -8.35 -15.10 7.35
N VAL A 36 -7.83 -14.02 7.96
CA VAL A 36 -8.63 -12.98 8.62
C VAL A 36 -9.52 -12.19 7.65
N VAL A 37 -9.11 -12.00 6.39
CA VAL A 37 -9.86 -11.22 5.39
C VAL A 37 -10.92 -12.09 4.69
N CYS A 38 -10.63 -13.36 4.45
CA CYS A 38 -11.58 -14.31 3.83
C CYS A 38 -12.74 -14.74 4.73
N GLU A 39 -12.60 -14.63 6.06
CA GLU A 39 -13.69 -14.86 7.01
C GLU A 39 -14.75 -13.76 6.99
N PHE A 40 -14.45 -12.60 6.39
CA PHE A 40 -15.34 -11.44 6.33
C PHE A 40 -15.46 -10.87 4.91
N PRO A 41 -15.96 -11.65 3.93
CA PRO A 41 -16.07 -11.22 2.53
C PRO A 41 -17.02 -10.02 2.34
N ASP A 42 -17.92 -9.77 3.30
CA ASP A 42 -18.89 -8.67 3.29
C ASP A 42 -18.35 -7.37 3.92
N VAL A 43 -17.21 -7.40 4.62
CA VAL A 43 -16.67 -6.24 5.37
C VAL A 43 -15.77 -5.36 4.49
N PHE A 44 -15.20 -5.92 3.43
CA PHE A 44 -14.37 -5.20 2.47
C PHE A 44 -14.86 -5.48 1.04
N PRO A 45 -16.00 -4.90 0.64
CA PRO A 45 -16.44 -4.97 -0.75
C PRO A 45 -15.34 -4.40 -1.66
N ARG A 46 -15.15 -4.95 -2.86
CA ARG A 46 -14.14 -4.47 -3.83
C ARG A 46 -14.24 -2.97 -4.16
N ASP A 47 -15.37 -2.37 -3.81
CA ASP A 47 -15.74 -0.97 -3.98
C ASP A 47 -15.60 -0.14 -2.69
N VAL A 48 -14.75 -0.52 -1.72
CA VAL A 48 -14.40 0.39 -0.61
C VAL A 48 -13.77 1.64 -1.22
N SER A 49 -14.56 2.72 -1.30
CA SER A 49 -14.02 4.08 -1.39
C SER A 49 -12.93 4.18 -0.34
N ASP A 50 -11.68 4.40 -0.77
CA ASP A 50 -10.49 4.53 0.10
C ASP A 50 -10.67 5.56 1.23
N VAL A 51 -11.69 6.40 1.10
CA VAL A 51 -12.13 7.34 2.12
C VAL A 51 -13.36 6.74 2.82
N PRO A 52 -13.33 6.49 4.14
CA PRO A 52 -14.56 6.22 4.88
C PRO A 52 -15.55 7.35 4.56
N PRO A 53 -16.84 7.06 4.30
CA PRO A 53 -17.84 8.10 4.01
C PRO A 53 -17.66 9.22 5.02
N GLU A 54 -17.76 10.49 4.60
CA GLU A 54 -17.59 11.64 5.48
C GLU A 54 -18.47 11.45 6.72
N ARG A 55 -17.87 10.96 7.81
CA ARG A 55 -18.59 10.64 9.03
C ARG A 55 -18.66 11.96 9.76
N GLU A 56 -19.82 12.60 9.73
CA GLU A 56 -20.14 13.64 10.70
C GLU A 56 -20.12 12.97 12.09
N MET A 57 -18.94 12.96 12.72
CA MET A 57 -18.74 12.49 14.08
C MET A 57 -18.56 13.71 14.95
N GLU A 58 -19.59 14.03 15.73
CA GLU A 58 -19.45 14.98 16.84
C GLU A 58 -18.50 14.34 17.88
N PHE A 59 -17.25 14.80 17.91
CA PHE A 59 -16.32 14.43 18.97
C PHE A 59 -16.39 15.49 20.08
N THR A 60 -16.71 15.05 21.29
CA THR A 60 -16.59 15.89 22.49
C THR A 60 -15.15 15.84 22.97
N ILE A 61 -14.48 16.99 23.07
CA ILE A 61 -13.17 17.09 23.74
C ILE A 61 -13.41 17.55 25.17
N ASP A 62 -13.30 16.62 26.12
CA ASP A 62 -13.30 16.94 27.54
C ASP A 62 -11.92 17.49 27.93
N LEU A 63 -11.87 18.78 28.26
CA LEU A 63 -10.66 19.41 28.79
C LEU A 63 -10.63 19.21 30.32
N VAL A 64 -9.58 18.55 30.79
CA VAL A 64 -9.23 18.46 32.22
C VAL A 64 -8.26 19.60 32.58
N PRO A 65 -8.33 20.20 33.79
CA PRO A 65 -7.47 21.31 34.19
C PRO A 65 -5.98 20.97 34.25
#